data_AF-A0AA43EIU1-F1
#
_entry.id   AF-A0AA43EIU1-F1
#
_cell.length_a   1.000
_cell.length_b   1.000
_cell.length_c   1.000
_cell.angle_alpha   90.00
_cell.angle_beta   90.00
_cell.angle_gamma   90.00
#
_symmetry.space_group_name_H-M   'P 1'
#
loop_
_entity.id
_entity.type
_entity.pdbx_description
1 polymer ?
#
loop_
_entity_poly.entity_id
_entity_poly.type
_entity_poly.pdbx_seq_one_letter_code
_entity_poly.pdbx_strand_id
1 'polypeptide(L)'
;MKKKQVEVLPALTGTFATQVKELAADASDLSKSYADLTKRMLKFAHRFHELWEEARRLDGNKDNGQHAAHFHQILGSVVNTQNRSIWSRWNTIGKYTKQLVPHAVALPPQRDALYELALATKEGKRVGTWIENKKLTSESSFREVVALCKKKTRATTKPGTSKNCAAVTLYFKDYDHAAKALQEIVTKAEVISIDSHEAFRQAIKGLLGPTYAQVADRLQ
;
A
#
# COMPACT_ATOMS: atom_id res chain seq x y z
N MET A 1 -10.32 -54.19 12.01
CA MET A 1 -10.51 -53.47 10.72
C MET A 1 -11.61 -52.43 10.90
N LYS A 2 -11.26 -51.13 10.98
CA LYS A 2 -12.27 -50.06 11.06
C LYS A 2 -12.79 -49.77 9.65
N LYS A 3 -14.08 -50.03 9.41
CA LYS A 3 -14.76 -49.64 8.16
C LYS A 3 -14.73 -48.12 8.05
N LYS A 4 -14.04 -47.57 7.04
CA LYS A 4 -14.18 -46.18 6.62
C LYS A 4 -15.64 -45.98 6.23
N GLN A 5 -16.37 -45.18 7.00
CA GLN A 5 -17.65 -44.65 6.53
C GLN A 5 -17.36 -43.83 5.29
N VAL A 6 -17.90 -44.26 4.15
CA VAL A 6 -17.96 -43.45 2.94
C VAL A 6 -19.02 -42.39 3.22
N GLU A 7 -18.57 -41.18 3.47
CA GLU A 7 -19.43 -40.01 3.65
C GLU A 7 -20.11 -39.74 2.30
N VAL A 8 -21.33 -40.22 2.14
CA VAL A 8 -22.15 -39.94 0.96
C VAL A 8 -22.61 -38.50 1.09
N LEU A 9 -21.97 -37.60 0.33
CA LEU A 9 -22.39 -36.21 0.22
C LEU A 9 -23.89 -36.18 -0.16
N PRO A 10 -24.73 -35.43 0.57
CA PRO A 10 -26.15 -35.36 0.26
C PRO A 10 -26.36 -34.89 -1.18
N ALA A 11 -27.30 -35.53 -1.88
CA ALA A 11 -27.64 -35.17 -3.25
C ALA A 11 -28.06 -33.69 -3.30
N LEU A 12 -27.41 -32.91 -4.17
CA LEU A 12 -27.74 -31.50 -4.39
C LEU A 12 -29.23 -31.39 -4.75
N THR A 13 -29.98 -30.59 -4.01
CA THR A 13 -31.39 -30.35 -4.34
C THR A 13 -31.46 -29.60 -5.68
N GLY A 14 -32.47 -29.91 -6.50
CA GLY A 14 -32.65 -29.26 -7.80
C GLY A 14 -32.71 -27.72 -7.68
N THR A 15 -33.34 -27.21 -6.61
CA THR A 15 -33.40 -25.78 -6.30
C THR A 15 -32.03 -25.18 -6.03
N PHE A 16 -31.20 -25.81 -5.19
CA PHE A 16 -29.87 -25.32 -4.88
C PHE A 16 -28.97 -25.34 -6.13
N ALA A 17 -29.06 -26.39 -6.95
CA ALA A 17 -28.32 -26.46 -8.21
C ALA A 17 -28.70 -25.32 -9.19
N THR A 18 -29.98 -24.94 -9.25
CA THR A 18 -30.44 -23.78 -10.04
C THR A 18 -29.90 -22.47 -9.48
N GLN A 19 -30.00 -22.26 -8.17
CA GLN A 19 -29.47 -21.05 -7.51
C GLN A 19 -27.96 -20.88 -7.72
N VAL A 20 -27.19 -21.98 -7.69
CA VAL A 20 -25.74 -21.94 -7.97
C VAL A 20 -25.47 -21.52 -9.43
N LYS A 21 -26.30 -21.94 -10.39
CA LYS A 21 -26.16 -21.53 -11.79
C LYS A 21 -26.49 -20.05 -11.99
N GLU A 22 -27.53 -19.55 -11.32
CA GLU A 22 -27.89 -18.13 -11.33
C GLU A 22 -26.76 -17.29 -10.73
N LEU A 23 -26.23 -17.68 -9.57
CA LEU A 23 -25.09 -16.99 -8.95
C LEU A 23 -23.84 -17.02 -9.83
N ALA A 24 -23.59 -18.11 -10.56
CA ALA A 24 -22.48 -18.17 -11.51
C ALA A 24 -22.66 -17.21 -12.69
N ALA A 25 -23.90 -16.99 -13.15
CA ALA A 25 -24.20 -15.99 -14.17
C ALA A 25 -23.96 -14.57 -13.64
N ASP A 26 -24.41 -14.27 -12.43
CA ASP A 26 -24.17 -12.99 -11.74
C ASP A 26 -22.67 -12.71 -11.58
N ALA A 27 -21.90 -13.71 -11.16
CA ALA A 27 -20.44 -13.59 -11.02
C ALA A 27 -19.74 -13.33 -12.35
N SER A 28 -20.20 -13.95 -13.44
CA SER A 28 -19.71 -13.69 -14.80
C SER A 28 -19.97 -12.23 -15.21
N ASP A 29 -21.18 -11.72 -14.95
CA ASP A 29 -21.55 -10.36 -15.34
C ASP A 29 -20.85 -9.30 -14.48
N LEU A 30 -20.60 -9.59 -13.20
CA LEU A 30 -19.73 -8.79 -12.34
C LEU A 30 -18.31 -8.69 -12.91
N SER A 31 -17.73 -9.83 -13.31
CA SER A 31 -16.39 -9.88 -13.90
C SER A 31 -16.28 -9.06 -15.20
N LYS A 32 -17.27 -9.14 -16.08
CA LYS A 32 -17.36 -8.29 -17.29
C LYS A 32 -17.43 -6.81 -16.94
N SER A 33 -18.24 -6.46 -15.95
CA SER A 33 -18.40 -5.07 -15.50
C SER A 33 -17.09 -4.50 -14.94
N TYR A 34 -16.30 -5.29 -14.22
CA TYR A 34 -14.97 -4.89 -13.75
C TYR A 34 -13.99 -4.67 -14.90
N ALA A 35 -13.98 -5.56 -15.90
CA ALA A 35 -13.15 -5.39 -17.08
C ALA A 35 -13.51 -4.12 -17.85
N ASP A 36 -14.81 -3.84 -18.02
CA ASP A 36 -15.28 -2.67 -18.75
C ASP A 36 -15.03 -1.36 -17.99
N LEU A 37 -15.20 -1.36 -16.67
CA LEU A 37 -14.81 -0.23 -15.83
C LEU A 37 -13.31 0.05 -15.96
N THR A 38 -12.48 -0.99 -15.88
CA THR A 38 -11.02 -0.85 -16.00
C THR A 38 -10.61 -0.31 -17.37
N LYS A 39 -11.20 -0.80 -18.46
CA LYS A 39 -10.98 -0.24 -19.81
C LYS A 39 -11.36 1.24 -19.90
N ARG A 40 -12.51 1.63 -19.33
CA ARG A 40 -12.96 3.04 -19.31
C ARG A 40 -12.00 3.91 -18.51
N MET A 41 -11.52 3.43 -17.37
CA MET A 41 -10.52 4.12 -16.55
C MET A 41 -9.19 4.30 -17.29
N LEU A 42 -8.70 3.27 -17.95
CA LEU A 42 -7.48 3.34 -18.77
C LEU A 42 -7.65 4.31 -19.95
N LYS A 43 -8.79 4.25 -20.66
CA LYS A 43 -9.11 5.19 -21.75
C LYS A 43 -9.17 6.64 -21.25
N PHE A 44 -9.79 6.87 -20.10
CA PHE A 44 -9.82 8.17 -19.46
C PHE A 44 -8.41 8.65 -19.11
N ALA A 45 -7.60 7.81 -18.46
CA ALA A 45 -6.23 8.14 -18.08
C ALA A 45 -5.37 8.50 -19.29
N HIS A 46 -5.49 7.74 -20.39
CA HIS A 46 -4.76 8.01 -21.62
C HIS A 46 -5.10 9.38 -22.20
N ARG A 47 -6.40 9.69 -22.37
CA ARG A 47 -6.85 11.00 -22.85
C ARG A 47 -6.46 12.14 -21.90
N PHE A 48 -6.52 11.88 -20.60
CA PHE A 48 -6.06 12.83 -19.58
C PHE A 48 -4.60 13.19 -19.81
N HIS A 49 -3.74 12.19 -19.99
CA HIS A 49 -2.31 12.40 -20.22
C HIS A 49 -2.04 13.16 -21.53
N GLU A 50 -2.69 12.78 -22.63
CA GLU A 50 -2.52 13.46 -23.93
C GLU A 50 -2.92 14.93 -23.86
N LEU A 51 -4.08 15.24 -23.29
CA LEU A 51 -4.54 16.62 -23.14
C LEU A 51 -3.68 17.42 -22.16
N TRP A 52 -3.17 16.78 -21.11
CA TRP A 52 -2.26 17.41 -20.16
C TRP A 52 -0.92 17.79 -20.82
N GLU A 53 -0.31 16.88 -21.58
CA GLU A 53 0.93 17.17 -22.31
C GLU A 53 0.71 18.22 -23.39
N GLU A 54 -0.44 18.19 -24.08
CA GLU A 54 -0.81 19.22 -25.05
C GLU A 54 -1.00 20.58 -24.40
N ALA A 55 -1.68 20.67 -23.26
CA ALA A 55 -1.83 21.91 -22.50
C ALA A 55 -0.46 22.47 -22.09
N ARG A 56 0.45 21.61 -21.59
CA ARG A 56 1.83 22.01 -21.26
C ARG A 56 2.62 22.47 -22.48
N ARG A 57 2.43 21.81 -23.62
CA ARG A 57 3.08 22.19 -24.89
C ARG A 57 2.61 23.57 -25.36
N LEU A 58 1.31 23.86 -25.23
CA LEU A 58 0.71 25.15 -25.59
C LEU A 58 1.13 26.28 -24.64
N ASP A 59 1.21 26.00 -23.33
CA ASP A 59 1.73 26.96 -22.35
C ASP A 59 3.24 27.24 -22.58
N GLY A 60 3.99 26.26 -23.07
CA GLY A 60 5.42 26.42 -23.37
C GLY A 60 6.25 26.84 -22.14
N ASN A 61 7.26 27.69 -22.35
CA ASN A 61 8.01 28.36 -21.27
C ASN A 61 7.35 29.68 -20.82
N LYS A 62 6.12 29.98 -21.25
CA LYS A 62 5.45 31.24 -20.88
C LYS A 62 4.81 31.09 -19.51
N ASP A 63 5.12 32.02 -18.61
CA ASP A 63 4.78 31.98 -17.18
C ASP A 63 3.28 32.02 -16.83
N ASN A 64 2.38 32.13 -17.81
CA ASN A 64 0.97 32.34 -17.55
C ASN A 64 0.13 31.06 -17.40
N GLY A 65 0.62 29.88 -17.84
CA GLY A 65 0.03 28.56 -17.52
C GLY A 65 -1.48 28.42 -17.75
N GLN A 66 -2.03 29.18 -18.71
CA GLN A 66 -3.47 29.36 -18.86
C GLN A 66 -4.17 28.10 -19.34
N HIS A 67 -3.53 27.32 -20.23
CA HIS A 67 -4.11 26.08 -20.75
C HIS A 67 -4.13 24.99 -19.67
N ALA A 68 -3.05 24.81 -18.91
CA ALA A 68 -3.00 23.91 -17.78
C ALA A 68 -4.01 24.28 -16.68
N ALA A 69 -4.16 25.58 -16.39
CA ALA A 69 -5.16 26.08 -15.44
C ALA A 69 -6.59 25.78 -15.92
N HIS A 70 -6.91 26.06 -17.18
CA HIS A 70 -8.22 25.78 -17.77
C HIS A 70 -8.53 24.27 -17.77
N PHE A 71 -7.57 23.44 -18.14
CA PHE A 71 -7.68 21.98 -18.10
C PHE A 71 -8.05 21.48 -16.69
N HIS A 72 -7.33 21.95 -15.65
CA HIS A 72 -7.63 21.58 -14.27
C HIS A 72 -8.97 22.13 -13.77
N GLN A 73 -9.37 23.32 -14.20
CA GLN A 73 -10.66 23.91 -13.82
C GLN A 73 -11.84 23.08 -14.35
N ILE A 74 -11.82 22.73 -15.64
CA ILE A 74 -12.90 21.94 -16.26
C ILE A 74 -12.93 20.53 -15.71
N LEU A 75 -11.78 19.86 -15.55
CA LEU A 75 -11.78 18.53 -14.96
C LEU A 75 -12.13 18.53 -13.47
N GLY A 76 -11.75 19.59 -12.75
CA GLY A 76 -12.11 19.78 -11.35
C GLY A 76 -13.60 19.88 -11.12
N SER A 77 -14.32 20.57 -12.01
CA SER A 77 -15.79 20.67 -11.91
C SER A 77 -16.49 19.36 -12.27
N VAL A 78 -16.01 18.63 -13.29
CA VAL A 78 -16.66 17.39 -13.75
C VAL A 78 -16.40 16.20 -12.81
N VAL A 79 -15.19 16.07 -12.27
CA VAL A 79 -14.80 14.95 -11.39
C VAL A 79 -15.04 15.29 -9.92
N ASN A 80 -15.52 16.51 -9.64
CA ASN A 80 -15.74 17.04 -8.29
C ASN A 80 -14.52 16.88 -7.37
N THR A 81 -13.32 17.16 -7.90
CA THR A 81 -12.10 17.12 -7.11
C THR A 81 -11.09 18.13 -7.60
N GLN A 82 -10.50 18.92 -6.69
CA GLN A 82 -9.35 19.78 -7.02
C GLN A 82 -8.02 19.17 -6.54
N ASN A 83 -8.05 17.90 -6.10
CA ASN A 83 -6.90 17.26 -5.51
C ASN A 83 -5.81 16.96 -6.57
N ARG A 84 -4.72 17.74 -6.52
CA ARG A 84 -3.57 17.60 -7.43
C ARG A 84 -2.96 16.20 -7.43
N SER A 85 -3.01 15.47 -6.31
CA SER A 85 -2.49 14.09 -6.25
C SER A 85 -3.32 13.14 -7.12
N ILE A 86 -4.64 13.34 -7.21
CA ILE A 86 -5.52 12.54 -8.07
C ILE A 86 -5.16 12.77 -9.55
N TRP A 87 -4.94 14.03 -9.92
CA TRP A 87 -4.48 14.40 -11.26
C TRP A 87 -3.13 13.82 -11.62
N SER A 88 -2.17 13.90 -10.70
CA SER A 88 -0.85 13.28 -10.89
C SER A 88 -0.93 11.77 -11.11
N ARG A 89 -1.82 11.08 -10.38
CA ARG A 89 -2.04 9.64 -10.54
C ARG A 89 -2.64 9.31 -11.90
N TRP A 90 -3.68 10.04 -12.32
CA TRP A 90 -4.29 9.86 -13.64
C TRP A 90 -3.29 10.10 -14.78
N ASN A 91 -2.48 11.15 -14.69
CA ASN A 91 -1.42 11.41 -15.65
C ASN A 91 -0.40 10.25 -15.72
N THR A 92 -0.02 9.70 -14.57
CA THR A 92 0.92 8.57 -14.50
C THR A 92 0.33 7.31 -15.11
N ILE A 93 -0.93 6.98 -14.79
CA ILE A 93 -1.63 5.84 -15.41
C ILE A 93 -1.70 6.04 -16.93
N GLY A 94 -2.06 7.25 -17.38
CA GLY A 94 -2.17 7.61 -18.79
C GLY A 94 -0.88 7.38 -19.57
N LYS A 95 0.25 7.79 -18.99
CA LYS A 95 1.58 7.60 -19.57
C LYS A 95 1.94 6.13 -19.85
N TYR A 96 1.48 5.20 -19.00
CA TYR A 96 1.76 3.76 -19.14
C TYR A 96 0.54 2.95 -19.59
N THR A 97 -0.50 3.61 -20.11
CA THR A 97 -1.75 2.93 -20.47
C THR A 97 -1.54 1.92 -21.61
N LYS A 98 -0.67 2.21 -22.58
CA LYS A 98 -0.40 1.31 -23.71
C LYS A 98 0.08 -0.07 -23.27
N GLN A 99 0.82 -0.16 -22.15
CA GLN A 99 1.29 -1.42 -21.59
C GLN A 99 0.24 -2.13 -20.73
N LEU A 100 -0.73 -1.39 -20.16
CA LEU A 100 -1.75 -1.93 -19.27
C LEU A 100 -3.02 -2.38 -20.00
N VAL A 101 -3.39 -1.73 -21.11
CA VAL A 101 -4.60 -2.04 -21.90
C VAL A 101 -4.71 -3.50 -22.34
N PRO A 102 -3.63 -4.18 -22.82
CA PRO A 102 -3.71 -5.59 -23.19
C PRO A 102 -4.15 -6.51 -22.03
N HIS A 103 -4.00 -6.04 -20.79
CA HIS A 103 -4.28 -6.80 -19.58
C HIS A 103 -5.58 -6.38 -18.88
N ALA A 104 -6.35 -5.44 -19.44
CA ALA A 104 -7.45 -4.76 -18.74
C ALA A 104 -8.50 -5.68 -18.10
N VAL A 105 -8.70 -6.89 -18.62
CA VAL A 105 -9.64 -7.89 -18.07
C VAL A 105 -9.18 -8.44 -16.72
N ALA A 106 -7.87 -8.53 -16.49
CA ALA A 106 -7.30 -9.08 -15.26
C ALA A 106 -6.83 -8.01 -14.26
N LEU A 107 -7.01 -6.73 -14.61
CA LEU A 107 -6.60 -5.63 -13.74
C LEU A 107 -7.74 -5.26 -12.77
N PRO A 108 -7.41 -4.90 -11.52
CA PRO A 108 -8.42 -4.49 -10.56
C PRO A 108 -8.98 -3.10 -10.90
N PRO A 109 -10.31 -2.89 -10.76
CA PRO A 109 -10.99 -1.65 -11.16
C PRO A 109 -10.83 -0.52 -10.12
N GLN A 110 -9.61 -0.34 -9.59
CA GLN A 110 -9.28 0.65 -8.56
C GLN A 110 -8.19 1.59 -9.08
N ARG A 111 -8.44 2.91 -9.04
CA ARG A 111 -7.49 3.91 -9.57
C ARG A 111 -6.11 3.76 -8.93
N ASP A 112 -6.07 3.63 -7.61
CA ASP A 112 -4.80 3.57 -6.88
C ASP A 112 -4.04 2.27 -7.16
N ALA A 113 -4.74 1.15 -7.41
CA ALA A 113 -4.11 -0.07 -7.89
C ALA A 113 -3.53 0.08 -9.30
N LEU A 114 -4.29 0.68 -10.23
CA LEU A 114 -3.81 0.98 -11.58
C LEU A 114 -2.59 1.92 -11.55
N TYR A 115 -2.55 2.87 -10.63
CA TYR A 115 -1.41 3.75 -10.41
C TYR A 115 -0.16 2.97 -9.98
N GLU A 116 -0.27 2.06 -9.01
CA GLU A 116 0.85 1.22 -8.57
C GLU A 116 1.34 0.30 -9.71
N LEU A 117 0.44 -0.24 -10.53
CA LEU A 117 0.81 -1.03 -11.71
C LEU A 117 1.50 -0.19 -12.79
N ALA A 118 1.08 1.07 -12.97
CA ALA A 118 1.76 2.01 -13.86
C ALA A 118 3.17 2.33 -13.36
N LEU A 119 3.35 2.53 -12.05
CA LEU A 119 4.69 2.68 -11.44
C LEU A 119 5.54 1.42 -11.61
N ALA A 120 4.98 0.23 -11.39
CA ALA A 120 5.67 -1.03 -11.62
C ALA A 120 6.12 -1.17 -13.09
N THR A 121 5.27 -0.76 -14.04
CA THR A 121 5.58 -0.75 -15.47
C THR A 121 6.71 0.23 -15.79
N LYS A 122 6.68 1.43 -15.19
CA LYS A 122 7.78 2.41 -15.27
C LYS A 122 9.11 1.82 -14.80
N GLU A 123 9.08 1.00 -13.76
CA GLU A 123 10.26 0.31 -13.21
C GLU A 123 10.67 -0.94 -14.01
N GLY A 124 10.03 -1.22 -15.16
CA GLY A 124 10.35 -2.36 -16.02
C GLY A 124 9.77 -3.70 -15.55
N LYS A 125 8.84 -3.71 -14.59
CA LYS A 125 8.19 -4.96 -14.15
C LYS A 125 7.16 -5.42 -15.17
N ARG A 126 7.08 -6.74 -15.38
CA ARG A 126 6.16 -7.36 -16.33
C ARG A 126 4.85 -7.73 -15.66
N VAL A 127 3.85 -6.85 -15.78
CA VAL A 127 2.50 -7.07 -15.24
C VAL A 127 1.87 -8.35 -15.79
N GLY A 128 2.08 -8.65 -17.08
CA GLY A 128 1.61 -9.90 -17.71
C GLY A 128 2.03 -11.17 -16.96
N THR A 129 3.28 -11.23 -16.48
CA THR A 129 3.79 -12.38 -15.71
C THR A 129 3.05 -12.56 -14.38
N TRP A 130 2.55 -11.51 -13.75
CA TRP A 130 1.75 -11.64 -12.53
C TRP A 130 0.35 -12.18 -12.81
N ILE A 131 -0.21 -11.83 -13.96
CA ILE A 131 -1.52 -12.29 -14.42
C ILE A 131 -1.44 -13.77 -14.83
N GLU A 132 -0.44 -14.15 -15.63
CA GLU A 132 -0.19 -15.54 -16.04
C GLU A 132 -0.04 -16.47 -14.82
N ASN A 133 0.65 -15.99 -13.77
CA ASN A 133 0.84 -16.72 -12.52
C ASN A 133 -0.35 -16.61 -11.54
N LYS A 134 -1.48 -16.03 -11.95
CA LYS A 134 -2.68 -15.79 -11.12
C LYS A 134 -2.42 -15.02 -9.82
N LYS A 135 -1.34 -14.24 -9.76
CA LYS A 135 -1.01 -13.37 -8.61
C LYS A 135 -1.75 -12.05 -8.69
N LEU A 136 -2.12 -11.63 -9.89
CA LEU A 136 -2.92 -10.44 -10.16
C LEU A 136 -4.18 -10.85 -10.90
N THR A 137 -5.33 -10.44 -10.37
CA THR A 137 -6.68 -10.70 -10.89
C THR A 137 -7.54 -9.44 -10.74
N SER A 138 -8.73 -9.43 -11.36
CA SER A 138 -9.71 -8.35 -11.19
C SER A 138 -10.14 -8.13 -9.73
N GLU A 139 -10.10 -9.20 -8.93
CA GLU A 139 -10.46 -9.19 -7.50
C GLU A 139 -9.30 -8.78 -6.58
N SER A 140 -8.09 -8.58 -7.13
CA SER A 140 -6.94 -8.22 -6.32
C SER A 140 -7.16 -6.89 -5.61
N SER A 141 -7.04 -6.90 -4.29
CA SER A 141 -7.13 -5.70 -3.49
C SER A 141 -5.95 -4.77 -3.74
N PHE A 142 -6.14 -3.48 -3.47
CA PHE A 142 -5.04 -2.50 -3.50
C PHE A 142 -3.82 -2.96 -2.68
N ARG A 143 -4.02 -3.58 -1.51
CA ARG A 143 -2.91 -4.04 -0.65
C ARG A 143 -2.09 -5.14 -1.31
N GLU A 144 -2.75 -6.09 -1.98
CA GLU A 144 -2.08 -7.17 -2.71
C GLU A 144 -1.30 -6.63 -3.90
N VAL A 145 -1.89 -5.70 -4.65
CA VAL A 145 -1.20 -5.02 -5.75
C VAL A 145 0.05 -4.29 -5.26
N VAL A 146 -0.07 -3.53 -4.17
CA VAL A 146 1.09 -2.88 -3.54
C VAL A 146 2.14 -3.90 -3.12
N ALA A 147 1.76 -5.06 -2.58
CA ALA A 147 2.70 -6.10 -2.19
C ALA A 147 3.43 -6.74 -3.38
N LEU A 148 2.78 -6.85 -4.54
CA LEU A 148 3.39 -7.31 -5.79
C LEU A 148 4.32 -6.25 -6.39
N CYS A 149 3.89 -5.00 -6.34
CA CYS A 149 4.64 -3.86 -6.87
C CYS A 149 5.84 -3.53 -5.98
N LYS A 150 5.76 -3.70 -4.67
CA LYS A 150 6.94 -3.56 -3.82
C LYS A 150 7.91 -4.67 -4.20
N LYS A 151 9.15 -4.30 -4.56
CA LYS A 151 10.22 -5.28 -4.63
C LYS A 151 10.17 -6.04 -3.31
N LYS A 152 10.10 -7.37 -3.34
CA LYS A 152 10.77 -8.14 -2.29
C LYS A 152 12.22 -7.71 -2.42
N THR A 153 12.61 -6.62 -1.76
CA THR A 153 13.90 -6.61 -1.10
C THR A 153 13.82 -7.85 -0.24
N ARG A 154 14.31 -8.99 -0.78
CA ARG A 154 15.03 -9.94 0.05
C ARG A 154 15.86 -9.02 0.93
N ALA A 155 15.62 -9.07 2.23
CA ALA A 155 16.52 -8.49 3.21
C ALA A 155 17.89 -9.13 2.94
N THR A 156 18.61 -8.54 1.98
CA THR A 156 20.04 -8.64 1.93
C THR A 156 20.42 -7.67 3.02
N THR A 157 20.60 -8.23 4.20
CA THR A 157 21.45 -7.69 5.25
C THR A 157 22.80 -7.37 4.60
N LYS A 158 22.88 -6.22 3.93
CA LYS A 158 24.14 -5.53 3.78
C LYS A 158 24.46 -5.01 5.19
N PRO A 159 25.65 -5.30 5.75
CA PRO A 159 26.06 -4.80 7.05
C PRO A 159 26.36 -3.31 6.88
N GLY A 160 25.31 -2.50 6.87
CA GLY A 160 25.38 -1.05 6.88
C GLY A 160 24.70 -0.58 8.15
N THR A 161 25.45 -0.61 9.26
CA THR A 161 25.24 0.21 10.47
C THR A 161 23.78 0.49 10.79
N SER A 162 23.04 -0.54 11.26
CA SER A 162 21.90 -0.27 12.13
C SER A 162 22.48 0.35 13.40
N LYS A 163 22.35 1.67 13.55
CA LYS A 163 22.35 2.25 14.88
C LYS A 163 21.25 1.49 15.63
N ASN A 164 21.65 0.69 16.62
CA ASN A 164 20.75 -0.06 17.49
C ASN A 164 19.92 0.94 18.29
N CYS A 165 18.90 1.51 17.65
CA CYS A 165 17.94 2.38 18.30
C CYS A 165 16.83 1.50 18.87
N ALA A 166 16.86 1.27 20.18
CA ALA A 166 15.71 0.74 20.90
C ALA A 166 14.77 1.92 21.23
N ALA A 167 13.51 1.80 20.84
CA ALA A 167 12.47 2.71 21.30
C ALA A 167 11.97 2.23 22.67
N VAL A 168 12.05 3.08 23.68
CA VAL A 168 11.53 2.80 25.04
C VAL A 168 10.41 3.80 25.34
N THR A 169 9.24 3.28 25.72
CA THR A 169 8.11 4.09 26.18
C THR A 169 8.17 4.23 27.68
N LEU A 170 8.23 5.47 28.18
CA LEU A 170 8.19 5.78 29.61
C LEU A 170 6.82 6.34 29.97
N TYR A 171 6.25 5.84 31.07
CA TYR A 171 4.99 6.33 31.63
C TYR A 171 5.28 7.17 32.88
N PHE A 172 4.78 8.40 32.90
CA PHE A 172 4.92 9.32 34.03
C PHE A 172 3.57 9.54 34.70
N LYS A 173 3.59 9.84 36.00
CA LYS A 173 2.40 10.08 36.81
C LYS A 173 1.71 11.40 36.45
N ASP A 174 2.47 12.41 36.07
CA ASP A 174 2.00 13.73 35.65
C ASP A 174 3.01 14.42 34.70
N TYR A 175 2.58 15.53 34.10
CA TYR A 175 3.36 16.25 33.08
C TYR A 175 4.57 16.99 33.66
N ASP A 176 4.54 17.41 34.92
CA ASP A 176 5.67 18.11 35.54
C ASP A 176 6.85 17.15 35.78
N HIS A 177 6.55 15.92 36.19
CA HIS A 177 7.57 14.86 36.29
C HIS A 177 8.13 14.46 34.93
N ALA A 178 7.28 14.39 33.89
CA ALA A 178 7.72 14.12 32.52
C ALA A 178 8.66 15.22 32.01
N ALA A 179 8.32 16.49 32.23
CA ALA A 179 9.12 17.63 31.81
C ALA A 179 10.50 17.65 32.48
N LYS A 180 10.57 17.42 33.80
CA LYS A 180 11.85 17.32 34.54
C LYS A 180 12.70 16.15 34.03
N ALA A 181 12.10 14.98 33.81
CA ALA A 181 12.83 13.81 33.30
C ALA A 181 13.39 14.06 31.89
N LEU A 182 12.60 14.65 31.00
CA LEU A 182 13.06 15.03 29.66
C LEU A 182 14.18 16.09 29.72
N GLN A 183 14.06 17.06 30.61
CA GLN A 183 15.10 18.07 30.82
C GLN A 183 16.40 17.44 31.30
N GLU A 184 16.36 16.51 32.26
CA GLU A 184 17.55 15.77 32.70
C GLU A 184 18.17 14.93 31.59
N ILE A 185 17.36 14.25 30.77
CA ILE A 185 17.84 13.43 29.64
C ILE A 185 18.54 14.30 28.59
N VAL A 186 17.99 15.48 28.28
CA VAL A 186 18.60 16.42 27.32
C VAL A 186 19.87 17.05 27.89
N THR A 187 19.94 17.26 29.22
CA THR A 187 21.07 17.92 29.86
C THR A 187 22.24 16.97 30.16
N LYS A 188 21.96 15.70 30.49
CA LYS A 188 22.95 14.64 30.75
C LYS A 188 23.29 13.88 29.47
N ALA A 189 23.83 14.58 28.47
CA ALA A 189 24.31 13.97 27.22
C ALA A 189 25.58 13.13 27.44
N GLU A 190 25.54 12.13 28.32
CA GLU A 190 26.59 11.12 28.44
C GLU A 190 26.24 9.92 27.57
N VAL A 191 27.05 9.70 26.54
CA VAL A 191 26.95 8.51 25.70
C VAL A 191 27.60 7.36 26.45
N ILE A 192 26.78 6.53 27.11
CA ILE A 192 27.25 5.28 27.70
C ILE A 192 27.34 4.23 26.58
N SER A 193 28.56 3.89 26.17
CA SER A 193 28.79 2.72 25.30
C SER A 193 28.58 1.46 26.12
N ILE A 194 27.71 0.57 25.65
CA ILE A 194 27.37 -0.67 26.34
C ILE A 194 27.56 -1.83 25.38
N ASP A 195 28.58 -2.65 25.67
CA ASP A 195 29.08 -3.64 24.72
C ASP A 195 28.35 -5.00 24.82
N SER A 196 27.40 -5.15 25.75
CA SER A 196 26.58 -6.35 25.89
C SER A 196 25.23 -6.09 26.54
N HIS A 197 24.27 -6.97 26.27
CA HIS A 197 22.94 -6.93 26.89
C HIS A 197 22.97 -7.10 28.42
N GLU A 198 23.94 -7.87 28.94
CA GLU A 198 24.16 -8.03 30.38
C GLU A 198 24.66 -6.71 31.01
N ALA A 199 25.59 -6.03 30.32
CA ALA A 199 26.08 -4.71 30.73
C ALA A 199 24.98 -3.65 30.69
N PHE A 200 24.04 -3.73 29.74
CA PHE A 200 22.87 -2.86 29.69
C PHE A 200 21.97 -3.05 30.92
N ARG A 201 21.67 -4.32 31.26
CA ARG A 201 20.86 -4.64 32.44
C ARG A 201 21.54 -4.16 33.73
N GLN A 202 22.85 -4.31 33.86
CA GLN A 202 23.58 -3.85 35.04
C GLN A 202 23.65 -2.32 35.12
N ALA A 203 23.87 -1.63 34.01
CA ALA A 203 23.86 -0.16 33.96
C ALA A 203 22.48 0.40 34.36
N ILE A 204 21.40 -0.19 33.84
CA ILE A 204 20.03 0.18 34.20
C ILE A 204 19.72 -0.15 35.67
N LYS A 205 20.18 -1.30 36.20
CA LYS A 205 20.06 -1.64 37.63
C LYS A 205 20.78 -0.63 38.53
N GLY A 206 22.00 -0.24 38.17
CA GLY A 206 22.78 0.75 38.91
C GLY A 206 22.12 2.14 38.91
N LEU A 207 21.56 2.55 37.76
CA LEU A 207 20.87 3.85 37.60
C LEU A 207 19.52 3.91 38.33
N LEU A 208 18.77 2.81 38.36
CA LEU A 208 17.44 2.77 39.00
C LEU A 208 17.51 2.47 40.51
N GLY A 209 18.65 2.02 41.02
CA GLY A 209 18.86 1.73 42.44
C GLY A 209 17.87 0.69 42.99
N PRO A 210 17.49 0.76 44.29
CA PRO A 210 16.59 -0.21 44.93
C PRO A 210 15.18 -0.27 44.31
N THR A 211 14.82 0.72 43.47
CA THR A 211 13.56 0.77 42.73
C THR A 211 13.45 -0.28 41.63
N TYR A 212 14.56 -0.87 41.16
CA TYR A 212 14.54 -1.89 40.11
C TYR A 212 13.77 -3.16 40.53
N ALA A 213 13.87 -3.55 41.81
CA ALA A 213 13.17 -4.72 42.34
C ALA A 213 11.64 -4.58 42.27
N GLN A 214 11.12 -3.35 42.40
CA GLN A 214 9.68 -3.07 42.32
C GLN A 214 9.13 -3.07 40.88
N VAL A 215 10.00 -2.89 39.88
CA VAL A 215 9.62 -2.86 38.45
C VAL A 215 9.66 -4.26 37.83
N ALA A 216 10.53 -5.14 38.32
CA ALA A 216 10.66 -6.51 37.81
C ALA A 216 9.38 -7.35 38.02
N ASP A 217 8.66 -7.13 39.13
CA ASP A 217 7.41 -7.84 39.44
C ASP A 217 6.21 -7.48 38.54
N ARG A 218 6.34 -6.46 37.67
CA ARG A 218 5.27 -6.03 36.75
C ARG A 218 5.51 -6.43 35.29
N LEU A 219 6.57 -7.18 35.01
CA LEU A 219 6.98 -7.59 33.66
C LEU A 219 6.95 -9.11 33.44
N GLN A 220 6.26 -9.87 34.30
CA GLN A 220 5.80 -11.24 33.99
C GLN A 220 4.44 -11.20 33.30
#